data_AF-A0A962UGZ4-F1
#
_entry.id   AF-A0A962UGZ4-F1
#
_cell.length_a   1.000
_cell.length_b   1.000
_cell.length_c   1.000
_cell.angle_alpha   90.00
_cell.angle_beta   90.00
_cell.angle_gamma   90.00
#
_symmetry.space_group_name_H-M   'P 1'
#
loop_
_entity.id
_entity.type
_entity.pdbx_description
1 polymer ?
#
loop_
_entity_poly.entity_id
_entity_poly.type
_entity_poly.pdbx_seq_one_letter_code
_entity_poly.pdbx_strand_id
1 'polypeptide(L)' 'MAKVVLHIGTHKTATTTIQDMFAHNAALLAEHGVIYPRLGRAAGHHGLVADWNRWLQGYAVPGGSLARLTQL' A
#
# COMPACT_ATOMS: atom_id res chain seq x y z
N MET A 1 15.12 -4.75 14.81
CA MET A 1 15.36 -4.78 13.35
C MET A 1 14.00 -4.68 12.68
N ALA A 2 13.79 -3.77 11.72
CA ALA A 2 12.50 -3.62 11.06
C ALA A 2 12.27 -4.77 10.07
N LYS A 3 11.07 -5.38 10.07
CA LYS A 3 10.67 -6.43 9.12
C LYS A 3 9.65 -5.86 8.14
N VAL A 4 9.94 -5.99 6.86
CA VAL A 4 9.02 -5.61 5.77
C VAL A 4 8.64 -6.87 5.01
N VAL A 5 7.34 -7.05 4.78
CA VAL A 5 6.80 -8.13 3.95
C VAL A 5 6.25 -7.50 2.67
N LEU A 6 6.75 -7.97 1.53
CA LEU A 6 6.41 -7.41 0.23
C LEU A 6 5.68 -8.47 -0.61
N HIS A 7 4.41 -8.21 -0.92
CA HIS A 7 3.64 -9.01 -1.86
C HIS A 7 3.65 -8.34 -3.24
N ILE A 8 4.30 -8.97 -4.22
CA ILE A 8 4.41 -8.50 -5.60
C ILE A 8 3.99 -9.61 -6.55
N GLY A 9 3.20 -9.25 -7.56
CA GLY A 9 2.83 -10.09 -8.69
C GLY A 9 2.60 -9.26 -9.94
N THR A 10 2.61 -9.89 -11.10
CA THR A 10 2.27 -9.22 -12.37
C THR A 10 0.79 -8.80 -12.38
N HIS A 11 0.44 -7.88 -13.28
CA HIS A 11 -0.95 -7.49 -13.46
C HIS A 11 -1.86 -8.71 -13.67
N LYS A 12 -3.04 -8.69 -13.05
CA LYS A 12 -4.08 -9.74 -13.17
C LYS A 12 -3.73 -11.08 -12.52
N THR A 13 -2.90 -11.08 -11.48
CA THR A 13 -2.61 -12.26 -10.63
C THR A 13 -3.31 -12.21 -9.26
N ALA A 14 -4.52 -11.64 -9.21
CA ALA A 14 -5.34 -11.49 -8.00
C ALA A 14 -4.72 -10.69 -6.84
N THR A 15 -3.73 -9.84 -7.12
CA THR A 15 -3.13 -8.93 -6.12
C THR A 15 -4.15 -7.98 -5.50
N THR A 16 -5.15 -7.53 -6.27
CA THR A 16 -6.26 -6.69 -5.77
C THR A 16 -7.05 -7.40 -4.68
N THR A 17 -7.37 -8.69 -4.85
CA THR A 17 -8.12 -9.47 -3.84
C THR A 17 -7.37 -9.50 -2.50
N ILE A 18 -6.06 -9.74 -2.53
CA ILE A 18 -5.21 -9.75 -1.33
C ILE A 18 -5.14 -8.35 -0.70
N GLN A 19 -5.00 -7.31 -1.52
CA GLN A 19 -4.93 -5.93 -1.04
C GLN A 19 -6.24 -5.50 -0.35
N ASP A 20 -7.38 -5.75 -0.96
CA ASP A 20 -8.69 -5.41 -0.40
C ASP A 20 -8.95 -6.18 0.89
N MET A 21 -8.62 -7.47 0.93
CA MET A 21 -8.76 -8.30 2.13
C MET A 21 -7.92 -7.75 3.29
N PHE A 22 -6.64 -7.40 3.05
CA PHE A 22 -5.79 -6.85 4.11
C PHE A 22 -6.19 -5.43 4.52
N ALA A 23 -6.60 -4.59 3.58
CA ALA A 23 -7.10 -3.25 3.91
C ALA A 23 -8.35 -3.32 4.80
N HIS A 24 -9.28 -4.23 4.48
CA HIS A 24 -10.48 -4.46 5.27
C HIS A 24 -10.17 -4.96 6.69
N ASN A 25 -9.14 -5.80 6.84
CA ASN A 25 -8.73 -6.39 8.11
C ASN A 25 -7.54 -5.65 8.78
N ALA A 26 -7.27 -4.40 8.41
CA ALA A 26 -6.08 -3.68 8.89
C ALA A 26 -6.04 -3.52 10.42
N ALA A 27 -7.19 -3.39 11.09
CA ALA A 27 -7.27 -3.35 12.55
C ALA A 27 -6.83 -4.68 13.19
N LEU A 28 -7.37 -5.80 12.69
CA LEU A 28 -6.98 -7.14 13.13
C LEU A 28 -5.49 -7.41 12.88
N LEU A 29 -4.96 -7.00 11.72
CA LEU A 29 -3.53 -7.12 11.44
C LEU A 29 -2.69 -6.35 12.47
N ALA A 30 -3.12 -5.15 12.86
CA ALA A 30 -2.42 -4.33 13.86
C ALA A 30 -2.42 -4.98 15.25
N GLU A 31 -3.53 -5.61 15.66
CA GLU A 31 -3.60 -6.41 16.90
C GLU A 31 -2.57 -7.56 16.91
N HIS A 32 -2.21 -8.07 15.73
CA HIS A 32 -1.18 -9.09 15.52
C HIS A 32 0.21 -8.52 15.16
N GLY A 33 0.44 -7.22 15.33
CA GLY A 33 1.74 -6.58 15.08
C GLY A 33 2.10 -6.39 13.61
N VAL A 34 1.11 -6.45 12.70
CA VAL A 34 1.29 -6.21 11.26
C VAL A 34 0.60 -4.90 10.88
N ILE A 35 1.39 -3.91 10.49
CA ILE A 35 0.86 -2.63 9.98
C ILE A 35 0.58 -2.78 8.48
N TYR A 36 -0.70 -2.65 8.09
CA TYR A 36 -1.09 -2.58 6.69
C TYR A 36 -1.38 -1.12 6.28
N PRO A 37 -0.67 -0.57 5.29
CA PRO A 37 -0.76 0.85 4.98
C PRO A 37 -2.08 1.24 4.31
N ARG A 38 -2.72 2.30 4.82
CA ARG A 38 -3.91 2.92 4.20
C ARG A 38 -3.52 4.23 3.54
N LEU A 39 -3.43 4.23 2.21
CA LEU A 39 -2.78 5.31 1.45
C LEU A 39 -3.75 6.27 0.75
N GLY A 40 -5.04 5.98 0.76
CA GLY A 40 -6.05 6.82 0.13
C GLY A 40 -7.36 6.07 -0.09
N ARG A 41 -8.03 6.39 -1.21
CA ARG A 41 -9.37 5.88 -1.54
C ARG A 41 -9.44 4.39 -1.89
N ALA A 42 -8.31 3.76 -2.21
CA ALA A 42 -8.24 2.38 -2.66
C ALA A 42 -7.18 1.62 -1.85
N ALA A 43 -7.35 0.30 -1.73
CA ALA A 43 -6.41 -0.57 -1.04
C ALA A 43 -5.08 -0.77 -1.78
N GLY A 44 -5.05 -0.46 -3.08
CA GLY A 44 -3.85 -0.61 -3.90
C GLY A 44 -2.73 0.36 -3.51
N HIS A 45 -1.49 -0.11 -3.61
CA HIS A 45 -0.29 0.66 -3.19
C HIS A 45 0.44 1.37 -4.34
N HIS A 46 -0.20 1.61 -5.48
CA HIS A 46 0.43 2.30 -6.62
C HIS A 46 0.97 3.68 -6.26
N GLY A 47 0.33 4.38 -5.31
CA GLY A 47 0.78 5.68 -4.83
C GLY A 47 2.14 5.69 -4.14
N LEU A 48 2.61 4.56 -3.61
CA LEU A 48 3.95 4.47 -3.00
C LEU A 48 5.10 4.53 -4.01
N VAL A 49 4.82 4.27 -5.28
CA VAL A 49 5.84 4.26 -6.34
C VAL A 49 5.53 5.28 -7.43
N ALA A 50 4.53 6.14 -7.22
CA ALA A 50 4.12 7.17 -8.17
C ALA A 50 5.22 8.22 -8.43
N ASP A 51 6.05 8.49 -7.42
CA ASP A 51 7.17 9.44 -7.54
C ASP A 51 8.28 8.93 -8.47
N TRP A 52 8.35 7.62 -8.71
CA TRP A 52 9.40 6.98 -9.51
C TRP A 52 8.94 6.64 -10.94
N ASN A 53 7.63 6.72 -11.20
CA ASN A 53 7.06 6.34 -12.48
C ASN A 53 6.02 7.36 -12.95
N ARG A 54 6.40 8.14 -13.97
CA ARG A 54 5.54 9.17 -14.60
C ARG A 54 4.17 8.66 -15.07
N TRP A 55 4.04 7.37 -15.37
CA TRP A 55 2.77 6.78 -15.82
C TRP A 55 1.77 6.57 -14.67
N LEU A 56 2.22 6.68 -13.41
CA LEU A 56 1.41 6.50 -12.21
C LEU A 56 0.97 7.83 -11.59
N GLN A 57 1.08 8.96 -12.31
CA GLN A 57 0.64 10.27 -11.80
C GLN A 57 -0.83 10.29 -11.36
N GLY A 58 -1.70 9.48 -11.96
CA GLY A 58 -3.10 9.33 -11.52
C GLY A 58 -3.27 8.68 -10.14
N TYR A 59 -2.20 8.08 -9.59
CA TYR A 59 -2.14 7.49 -8.26
C TYR A 59 -1.33 8.33 -7.27
N ALA A 60 -0.91 9.55 -7.66
CA ALA A 60 -0.16 10.43 -6.78
C ALA A 60 -0.92 10.65 -5.46
N VAL A 61 -0.18 10.54 -4.35
CA VAL A 61 -0.70 10.80 -3.01
C VAL A 61 -0.28 12.19 -2.55
N PRO A 62 -1.12 12.92 -1.80
CA PRO A 62 -0.74 14.22 -1.25
C PRO A 62 0.54 14.11 -0.42
N GLY A 63 1.53 14.97 -0.73
CA GLY A 63 2.84 14.97 -0.06
C GLY A 63 3.85 13.96 -0.60
N GLY A 64 3.50 13.13 -1.58
CA GLY A 64 4.39 12.12 -2.15
C GLY A 64 4.46 10.82 -1.34
N SER A 65 5.14 9.83 -1.90
CA SER A 65 5.22 8.47 -1.36
C SER A 65 5.87 8.42 0.03
N LEU A 66 7.00 9.13 0.20
CA LEU A 66 7.76 9.14 1.45
C LEU A 66 6.97 9.78 2.60
N ALA A 67 6.31 10.91 2.35
CA ALA A 67 5.51 11.59 3.36
C ALA A 67 4.32 10.73 3.84
N ARG A 68 3.78 9.85 2.98
CA ARG A 68 2.76 8.89 3.40
C ARG A 68 3.31 7.76 4.24
N LEU A 69 4.50 7.26 3.95
CA LEU A 69 5.12 6.21 4.76
C LEU A 69 5.43 6.68 6.19
N THR A 70 5.75 7.97 6.38
CA THR A 70 6.02 8.52 7.72
C THR A 70 4.78 8.67 8.61
N GLN A 71 3.59 8.38 8.10
CA GLN A 71 2.31 8.51 8.83
C GLN A 71 1.71 7.15 9.23
N LEU A 72 2.42 6.05 8.96
CA LEU A 72 2.04 4.68 9.32
C LEU A 72 2.51 4.34 10.74
#